data_AF-A0A414P6L5-F1
#
_entry.id   AF-A0A414P6L5-F1
#
_cell.length_a   1.000
_cell.length_b   1.000
_cell.length_c   1.000
_cell.angle_alpha   90.00
_cell.angle_beta   90.00
_cell.angle_gamma   90.00
#
_symmetry.space_group_name_H-M   'P 1'
#
loop_
_entity.id
_entity.type
_entity.pdbx_description
1 polymer ?
#
loop_
_entity_poly.entity_id
_entity_poly.type
_entity_poly.pdbx_seq_one_letter_code
_entity_poly.pdbx_strand_id
1 'polypeptide(L)' 'QSGIAEGEAHGKELGIAEGKASHKKDVARQMQKLGYSLDAIAAVLRESVDGISKILAVVG' A
#
# COMPACT_ATOMS: atom_id res chain seq x y z
N GLN A 1 29.44 13.29 14.12
CA GLN A 1 28.11 12.67 14.32
C GLN A 1 27.23 13.05 13.13
N SER A 2 27.14 12.20 12.11
CA SER A 2 26.28 12.43 10.92
C SER A 2 25.31 11.26 10.68
N GLY A 3 25.73 10.04 11.01
CA GLY A 3 24.92 8.84 10.77
C GLY A 3 23.62 8.70 11.57
N ILE A 4 23.40 9.50 12.62
CA ILE A 4 22.14 9.45 13.41
C ILE A 4 21.00 10.17 12.66
N ALA A 5 21.28 11.35 12.09
CA ALA A 5 20.28 12.12 11.37
C ALA A 5 19.86 11.45 10.04
N GLU A 6 20.81 10.85 9.32
CA GLU A 6 20.53 10.09 8.10
C GLU A 6 19.74 8.80 8.39
N GLY A 7 20.02 8.14 9.52
CA GLY A 7 19.29 6.96 9.97
C GLY A 7 17.85 7.26 10.38
N GLU A 8 17.59 8.36 11.09
CA GLU A 8 16.23 8.78 11.48
C GLU A 8 15.37 9.19 10.26
N ALA A 9 15.96 9.89 9.30
CA ALA A 9 15.26 10.30 8.07
C ALA A 9 14.85 9.09 7.23
N HIS A 10 15.78 8.16 6.97
CA HIS A 10 15.47 6.93 6.24
C HIS A 10 14.50 6.03 7.00
N GLY A 11 14.67 5.86 8.31
CA GLY A 11 13.75 5.06 9.13
C GLY A 11 12.31 5.59 9.09
N LYS A 12 12.14 6.92 9.15
CA LYS A 12 10.83 7.57 9.06
C LYS A 12 10.21 7.41 7.67
N GLU A 13 10.99 7.57 6.60
CA GLU A 13 10.51 7.40 5.23
C GLU A 13 10.04 5.98 4.96
N LEU A 14 10.85 4.98 5.34
CA LEU A 14 10.53 3.56 5.19
C LEU A 14 9.27 3.19 6.00
N GLY A 15 9.17 3.62 7.25
CA GLY A 15 8.00 3.36 8.08
C GLY A 15 6.71 3.98 7.53
N ILE A 16 6.78 5.18 6.95
CA ILE A 16 5.63 5.81 6.28
C ILE A 16 5.26 5.07 4.99
N ALA A 17 6.25 4.63 4.21
CA ALA A 17 6.03 3.88 2.98
C ALA A 17 5.39 2.51 3.25
N GLU A 18 5.92 1.74 4.22
CA GLU A 18 5.35 0.48 4.66
C GLU A 18 3.93 0.65 5.23
N GLY A 19 3.73 1.67 6.08
CA GLY A 19 2.40 1.97 6.64
C GLY A 19 1.37 2.28 5.56
N LYS A 20 1.74 3.08 4.54
CA LYS A 20 0.87 3.38 3.39
C LYS A 20 0.58 2.13 2.55
N ALA A 21 1.57 1.27 2.32
CA ALA A 21 1.39 0.03 1.56
C ALA A 21 0.48 -0.96 2.30
N SER A 22 0.66 -1.13 3.61
CA SER A 22 -0.20 -1.96 4.46
C SER A 22 -1.64 -1.43 4.43
N HIS A 23 -1.82 -0.12 4.58
CA HIS A 23 -3.15 0.49 4.58
C HIS A 23 -3.87 0.30 3.24
N LYS A 24 -3.19 0.53 2.10
CA LYS A 24 -3.76 0.28 0.77
C LYS A 24 -4.19 -1.17 0.60
N LYS A 25 -3.41 -2.13 1.11
CA LYS A 25 -3.71 -3.56 1.05
C LYS A 25 -4.97 -3.93 1.83
N ASP A 26 -5.13 -3.37 3.02
CA ASP A 26 -6.31 -3.64 3.85
C ASP A 26 -7.59 -3.06 3.24
N VAL A 27 -7.52 -1.84 2.72
CA VAL A 27 -8.65 -1.20 2.03
C VAL A 27 -9.01 -1.98 0.75
N ALA A 28 -8.02 -2.34 -0.07
CA ALA A 28 -8.25 -3.11 -1.29
C ALA A 28 -8.94 -4.46 -0.99
N ARG A 29 -8.50 -5.17 0.05
CA ARG A 29 -9.10 -6.44 0.47
C ARG A 29 -10.53 -6.29 0.98
N GLN A 30 -10.79 -5.27 1.79
CA GLN A 30 -12.15 -5.02 2.28
C GLN A 30 -13.10 -4.72 1.13
N MET A 31 -12.70 -3.86 0.20
CA MET A 31 -13.50 -3.56 -0.98
C MET A 31 -13.71 -4.79 -1.88
N GLN A 32 -12.69 -5.62 -2.10
CA GLN A 32 -12.86 -6.86 -2.86
C GLN A 32 -13.87 -7.80 -2.19
N LYS A 33 -13.83 -7.95 -0.86
CA LYS A 33 -14.79 -8.76 -0.11
C LYS A 33 -16.23 -8.23 -0.20
N LEU A 34 -16.39 -6.91 -0.36
CA LEU A 34 -17.69 -6.26 -0.57
C LEU A 34 -18.18 -6.37 -2.02
N GLY A 35 -17.41 -6.98 -2.93
CA GLY A 35 -17.79 -7.21 -4.32
C GLY A 35 -17.46 -6.07 -5.28
N TYR A 36 -16.63 -5.10 -4.88
CA TYR A 36 -16.15 -4.06 -5.79
C TYR A 36 -15.19 -4.64 -6.84
N SER A 37 -15.28 -4.13 -8.08
CA SER A 37 -14.35 -4.48 -9.15
C SER A 37 -12.94 -3.93 -8.88
N LEU A 38 -11.93 -4.53 -9.51
CA LEU A 38 -10.55 -4.05 -9.41
C LEU A 38 -10.39 -2.61 -9.91
N ASP A 39 -11.13 -2.22 -10.95
CA ASP A 39 -11.16 -0.83 -11.45
C ASP A 39 -11.69 0.17 -10.42
N ALA A 40 -12.76 -0.18 -9.71
CA ALA A 40 -13.32 0.68 -8.67
C ALA A 40 -12.35 0.85 -7.49
N ILE A 41 -11.66 -0.23 -7.11
CA ILE A 41 -10.65 -0.22 -6.06
C ILE A 41 -9.43 0.61 -6.48
N ALA A 42 -8.97 0.44 -7.73
CA ALA A 42 -7.89 1.21 -8.32
C ALA A 42 -8.19 2.72 -8.33
N ALA A 43 -9.42 3.10 -8.70
CA ALA A 43 -9.86 4.50 -8.67
C ALA A 43 -9.83 5.09 -7.25
N VAL A 44 -10.33 4.37 -6.24
CA VAL A 44 -10.37 4.83 -4.84
C VAL A 44 -8.96 4.97 -4.26
N LEU A 45 -8.10 3.99 -4.51
CA LEU A 45 -6.73 3.97 -4.00
C LEU A 45 -5.75 4.81 -4.83
N ARG A 46 -6.24 5.43 -5.92
CA ARG A 46 -5.45 6.18 -6.91
C ARG A 46 -4.22 5.38 -7.34
N GLU A 47 -4.48 4.13 -7.68
CA GLU A 47 -3.47 3.15 -8.04
C GLU A 47 -3.84 2.49 -9.36
N SER A 48 -2.86 1.93 -10.05
CA SER A 48 -3.12 1.15 -11.25
C SER A 48 -3.86 -0.16 -10.93
N VAL A 49 -4.68 -0.65 -11.87
CA VAL A 49 -5.34 -1.96 -11.74
C VAL A 49 -4.31 -3.09 -11.58
N ASP A 50 -3.20 -3.02 -12.30
CA ASP A 50 -2.05 -3.94 -12.14
C ASP A 50 -1.44 -3.85 -10.73
N GLY A 51 -1.26 -2.63 -10.21
CA GLY A 51 -0.80 -2.40 -8.83
C GLY A 51 -1.74 -3.00 -7.78
N ILE A 52 -3.05 -2.79 -7.94
CA ILE A 52 -4.06 -3.42 -7.07
C ILE A 52 -4.04 -4.93 -7.19
N SER A 53 -3.93 -5.46 -8.41
CA SER A 53 -3.85 -6.90 -8.65
C SER A 53 -2.63 -7.50 -7.94
N LYS A 54 -1.47 -6.85 -7.98
CA LYS A 54 -0.26 -7.27 -7.24
C LYS A 54 -0.43 -7.20 -5.73
N ILE A 55 -1.07 -6.15 -5.22
CA ILE A 55 -1.37 -5.98 -3.79
C ILE A 55 -2.29 -7.10 -3.27
N LEU A 56 -3.27 -7.50 -4.08
CA LEU A 56 -4.24 -8.54 -3.75
C LEU A 56 -3.73 -9.97 -4.01
N ALA A 57 -2.82 -10.16 -4.97
CA ALA A 57 -2.26 -11.46 -5.35
C ALA A 57 -1.38 -12.12 -4.28
N VAL A 58 -0.96 -11.40 -3.23
CA VAL A 58 -0.18 -11.95 -2.11
C VAL A 58 -1.04 -12.79 -1.14
N VAL A 59 -2.01 -13.53 -1.67
CA VAL A 59 -2.83 -14.51 -0.95
C VAL A 59 -2.84 -15.78 -1.79
N GLY A 60 -1.74 -16.52 -1.67
CA GLY A 60 -1.59 -17.93 -2.02
C GLY A 60 -0.85 -18.59 -0.86
#